data_AF-A0A520EYE7-F1
#
_entry.id   AF-A0A520EYE7-F1
#
_cell.length_a   1.000
_cell.length_b   1.000
_cell.length_c   1.000
_cell.angle_alpha   90.00
_cell.angle_beta   90.00
_cell.angle_gamma   90.00
#
_symmetry.space_group_name_H-M   'P 1'
#
loop_
_entity.id
_entity.type
_entity.pdbx_description
1 polymer ?
#
loop_
_entity_poly.entity_id
_entity_poly.type
_entity_poly.pdbx_seq_one_letter_code
_entity_poly.pdbx_strand_id
1 'polypeptide(L)'
;MRMSLRRGGVWTDAIVVGVVVAVGVVAAGLTHQPMGQSGYVSEPVEYPVDIPGCESVEPPEEEQFYGVFTLGQESYDNPAYPWLTSKKAHAMSIAARDALPSQVSLVAGSSFWPGGDPLVFQPVASADAAYDPGTSADAEVTRDGVEGSLTVNVTRVDDGPKPCQAGWLDARETLSDGTVVDTRDTWDEFDGDRSHTNFARVYAPDGSVVVASSSDQNADFETTGTVPL
;
A
#
# COMPACT_ATOMS: atom_id res chain seq x y z
N MET A 1 -55.45 -12.90 -39.67
CA MET A 1 -55.06 -11.88 -38.68
C MET A 1 -54.45 -12.61 -37.48
N ARG A 2 -53.12 -12.47 -37.33
CA ARG A 2 -52.22 -12.79 -36.19
C ARG A 2 -52.44 -14.10 -35.41
N MET A 3 -51.66 -15.10 -35.81
CA MET A 3 -51.26 -16.26 -34.99
C MET A 3 -50.57 -15.80 -33.70
N SER A 4 -50.95 -16.42 -32.57
CA SER A 4 -50.36 -16.20 -31.26
C SER A 4 -48.96 -16.82 -31.17
N LEU A 5 -47.93 -15.99 -31.08
CA LEU A 5 -46.58 -16.36 -30.67
C LEU A 5 -46.30 -15.58 -29.38
N ARG A 6 -46.38 -16.24 -28.22
CA ARG A 6 -45.79 -15.81 -26.92
C ARG A 6 -46.22 -16.79 -25.81
N ARG A 7 -45.69 -18.02 -25.86
CA ARG A 7 -45.65 -18.90 -24.68
C ARG A 7 -44.46 -19.88 -24.67
N GLY A 8 -43.76 -20.04 -25.80
CA GLY A 8 -42.53 -20.83 -25.88
C GLY A 8 -41.26 -20.10 -25.41
N GLY A 9 -41.08 -18.82 -25.74
CA GLY A 9 -39.81 -18.11 -25.50
C GLY A 9 -39.41 -17.96 -24.02
N VAL A 10 -40.36 -17.62 -23.15
CA VAL A 10 -40.08 -17.42 -21.70
C VAL A 10 -39.61 -18.71 -21.02
N TRP A 11 -40.09 -19.86 -21.48
CA TRP A 11 -39.73 -21.15 -20.90
C TRP A 11 -38.38 -21.65 -21.43
N THR A 12 -38.08 -21.38 -22.70
CA THR A 12 -36.77 -21.64 -23.29
C THR A 12 -35.69 -20.75 -22.66
N ASP A 13 -35.96 -19.46 -22.44
CA ASP A 13 -35.03 -18.54 -21.79
C ASP A 13 -34.74 -18.96 -20.33
N ALA A 14 -35.76 -19.39 -19.58
CA ALA A 14 -35.57 -19.90 -18.22
C ALA A 14 -34.70 -21.17 -18.17
N ILE A 15 -34.82 -22.05 -19.16
CA ILE A 15 -33.98 -23.26 -19.26
C ILE A 15 -32.54 -22.88 -19.59
N VAL A 16 -32.32 -21.94 -20.53
CA VAL A 16 -30.97 -21.48 -20.89
C VAL A 16 -30.29 -20.82 -19.69
N VAL A 17 -31.00 -19.94 -18.97
CA VAL A 17 -30.47 -19.31 -17.75
C VAL A 17 -30.17 -20.37 -16.69
N GLY A 18 -31.06 -21.35 -16.48
CA GLY A 18 -30.83 -22.43 -15.54
C GLY A 18 -29.59 -23.27 -15.88
N VAL A 19 -29.37 -23.56 -17.16
CA VAL A 19 -28.19 -24.30 -17.63
C VAL A 19 -26.91 -23.48 -17.45
N VAL A 20 -26.93 -22.18 -17.79
CA VAL A 20 -25.77 -21.29 -17.61
C VAL A 20 -25.41 -21.18 -16.13
N VAL A 21 -26.40 -21.01 -15.24
CA VAL A 21 -26.16 -20.97 -13.79
C VAL A 21 -25.64 -22.31 -13.28
N ALA A 22 -26.21 -23.44 -13.71
CA ALA A 22 -25.75 -24.76 -13.30
C ALA A 22 -24.32 -25.04 -13.77
N VAL A 23 -23.97 -24.70 -15.01
CA VAL A 23 -22.61 -24.82 -15.53
C VAL A 23 -21.66 -23.89 -14.78
N GLY A 24 -22.07 -22.65 -14.47
CA GLY A 24 -21.29 -21.72 -13.66
C GLY A 24 -21.03 -22.23 -12.25
N VAL A 25 -22.04 -22.81 -11.58
CA VAL A 25 -21.91 -23.40 -10.24
C VAL A 25 -21.05 -24.66 -10.26
N VAL A 26 -21.19 -25.51 -11.28
CA VAL A 26 -20.35 -26.71 -11.43
C VAL A 26 -18.91 -26.34 -11.76
N ALA A 27 -18.69 -25.36 -12.65
CA ALA A 27 -17.37 -24.84 -12.93
C ALA A 27 -16.75 -24.24 -11.66
N ALA A 28 -17.49 -23.37 -10.94
CA ALA A 28 -17.05 -22.79 -9.68
C ALA A 28 -16.80 -23.84 -8.60
N GLY A 29 -17.56 -24.94 -8.56
CA GLY A 29 -17.36 -26.05 -7.63
C GLY A 29 -16.19 -26.97 -8.01
N LEU A 30 -15.89 -27.12 -9.30
CA LEU A 30 -14.74 -27.89 -9.80
C LEU A 30 -13.44 -27.07 -9.76
N THR A 31 -13.53 -25.75 -9.87
CA THR A 31 -12.42 -24.80 -9.65
C THR A 31 -12.38 -24.28 -8.22
N HIS A 32 -13.31 -24.70 -7.34
CA HIS A 32 -13.13 -24.57 -5.90
C HIS A 32 -11.99 -25.50 -5.51
N GLN A 33 -10.77 -25.03 -5.73
CA GLN A 33 -9.74 -25.31 -4.76
C GLN A 33 -10.36 -24.89 -3.42
N PRO A 34 -10.40 -25.76 -2.39
CA PRO A 34 -10.59 -25.23 -1.06
C PRO A 34 -9.61 -24.06 -0.99
N MET A 35 -10.07 -22.86 -0.65
CA MET A 35 -9.14 -21.82 -0.22
C MET A 35 -8.32 -22.54 0.83
N GLY A 36 -7.10 -22.92 0.45
CA GLY A 36 -6.16 -23.54 1.37
C GLY A 36 -6.11 -22.61 2.55
N GLN A 37 -5.84 -23.13 3.74
CA GLN A 37 -5.48 -22.24 4.84
C GLN A 37 -4.39 -21.33 4.29
N SER A 38 -4.76 -20.09 3.94
CA SER A 38 -3.84 -19.19 3.25
C SER A 38 -2.85 -18.83 4.32
N GLY A 39 -1.65 -19.35 4.19
CA GLY A 39 -0.63 -19.24 5.22
C GLY A 39 -0.09 -17.84 5.18
N TYR A 40 -0.68 -16.90 5.92
CA TYR A 40 -0.07 -15.61 6.19
C TYR A 40 0.85 -15.76 7.40
N VAL A 41 2.13 -15.45 7.22
CA VAL A 41 3.14 -15.44 8.27
C VAL A 41 3.89 -14.12 8.20
N SER A 42 3.84 -13.32 9.26
CA SER A 42 4.73 -12.17 9.42
C SER A 42 6.00 -12.56 10.18
N GLU A 43 7.03 -11.74 10.05
CA GLU A 43 8.27 -11.91 10.80
C GLU A 43 8.03 -12.00 12.31
N PRO A 44 8.55 -13.05 13.00
CA PRO A 44 8.44 -13.15 14.44
C PRO A 44 9.09 -11.96 15.16
N VAL A 45 8.36 -11.34 16.07
CA VAL A 45 8.91 -10.25 16.88
C VAL A 45 9.66 -10.79 18.10
N GLU A 46 10.93 -10.43 18.22
CA GLU A 46 11.74 -10.72 19.40
C GLU A 46 11.46 -9.70 20.52
N TYR A 47 11.22 -10.21 21.74
CA TYR A 47 11.10 -9.36 22.93
C TYR A 47 11.58 -10.12 24.18
N PRO A 48 12.40 -9.50 25.06
CA PRO A 48 12.90 -8.13 24.98
C PRO A 48 13.96 -7.93 23.89
N VAL A 49 14.05 -6.72 23.36
CA VAL A 49 15.03 -6.31 22.33
C VAL A 49 15.55 -4.91 22.63
N ASP A 50 16.81 -4.65 22.32
CA ASP A 50 17.43 -3.33 22.37
C ASP A 50 17.32 -2.67 20.99
N ILE A 51 16.57 -1.57 20.88
CA ILE A 51 16.42 -0.81 19.64
C ILE A 51 17.37 0.40 19.66
N PRO A 52 18.35 0.50 18.73
CA PRO A 52 19.21 1.66 18.59
C PRO A 52 18.43 2.99 18.54
N GLY A 53 18.86 3.94 19.37
CA GLY A 53 18.23 5.27 19.47
C GLY A 53 17.00 5.34 20.39
N CYS A 54 16.60 4.23 21.00
CA CYS A 54 15.52 4.17 21.98
C CYS A 54 16.07 4.01 23.41
N GLU A 55 15.53 4.78 24.35
CA GLU A 55 15.86 4.65 25.78
C GLU A 55 15.13 3.44 26.42
N SER A 56 13.92 3.16 25.96
CA SER A 56 13.08 2.05 26.41
C SER A 56 12.28 1.48 25.25
N VAL A 57 12.04 0.17 25.29
CA VAL A 57 11.27 -0.55 24.26
C VAL A 57 10.03 -1.18 24.89
N GLU A 58 8.87 -0.86 24.33
CA GLU A 58 7.58 -1.41 24.70
C GLU A 58 7.35 -2.79 24.05
N PRO A 59 6.53 -3.67 24.67
CA PRO A 59 6.18 -4.97 24.08
C PRO A 59 5.45 -4.81 22.75
N PRO A 60 5.49 -5.84 21.88
CA PRO A 60 4.79 -5.81 20.59
C PRO A 60 3.28 -5.65 20.76
N GLU A 61 2.68 -4.87 19.89
CA GLU A 61 1.23 -4.78 19.72
C GLU A 61 0.72 -5.86 18.75
N GLU A 62 -0.54 -6.25 18.90
CA GLU A 62 -1.19 -7.11 17.91
C GLU A 62 -1.35 -6.35 16.59
N GLU A 63 -0.84 -6.91 15.49
CA GLU A 63 -1.01 -6.33 14.16
C GLU A 63 -2.49 -6.32 13.78
N GLN A 64 -3.07 -5.13 13.62
CA GLN A 64 -4.43 -4.96 13.12
C GLN A 64 -4.37 -4.54 11.66
N PHE A 65 -4.80 -5.43 10.76
CA PHE A 65 -4.99 -5.09 9.35
C PHE A 65 -6.39 -4.52 9.14
N TYR A 66 -6.47 -3.33 8.56
CA TYR A 66 -7.73 -2.74 8.11
C TYR A 66 -7.59 -2.36 6.62
N GLY A 67 -8.51 -2.87 5.80
CA GLY A 67 -8.64 -2.44 4.41
C GLY A 67 -9.56 -1.23 4.33
N VAL A 68 -9.05 -0.10 3.83
CA VAL A 68 -9.87 1.09 3.54
C VAL A 68 -10.06 1.20 2.04
N PHE A 69 -11.31 1.43 1.63
CA PHE A 69 -11.64 1.73 0.25
C PHE A 69 -12.24 3.13 0.20
N THR A 70 -11.58 4.06 -0.50
CA THR A 70 -12.07 5.43 -0.68
C THR A 70 -12.83 5.54 -2.00
N LEU A 71 -14.00 6.20 -1.95
CA LEU A 71 -14.81 6.51 -3.12
C LEU A 71 -15.15 8.01 -3.05
N GLY A 72 -14.58 8.82 -3.93
CA GLY A 72 -14.83 10.25 -3.94
C GLY A 72 -14.18 10.98 -5.12
N GLN A 73 -14.65 12.22 -5.38
CA GLN A 73 -13.93 13.12 -6.28
C GLN A 73 -12.78 13.76 -5.50
N GLU A 74 -11.58 13.28 -5.80
CA GLU A 74 -10.33 13.78 -5.26
C GLU A 74 -9.88 14.98 -6.10
N SER A 75 -9.56 16.09 -5.45
CA SER A 75 -9.02 17.26 -6.14
C SER A 75 -7.94 17.91 -5.30
N TYR A 76 -6.89 18.38 -5.98
CA TYR A 76 -5.93 19.27 -5.35
C TYR A 76 -6.64 20.55 -4.89
N ASP A 77 -6.01 21.25 -3.95
CA ASP A 77 -6.51 22.52 -3.43
C ASP A 77 -7.89 22.38 -2.76
N ASN A 78 -8.18 21.19 -2.21
CA ASN A 78 -9.38 20.91 -1.43
C ASN A 78 -9.35 21.75 -0.13
N PRO A 79 -10.37 22.61 0.14
CA PRO A 79 -10.43 23.42 1.36
C PRO A 79 -10.42 22.63 2.67
N ALA A 80 -10.80 21.35 2.66
CA ALA A 80 -10.69 20.48 3.83
C ALA A 80 -9.24 20.13 4.18
N TYR A 81 -8.33 20.19 3.20
CA TYR A 81 -6.92 19.84 3.33
C TYR A 81 -6.02 20.98 2.80
N PRO A 82 -6.06 22.17 3.44
CA PRO A 82 -5.39 23.37 2.93
C PRO A 82 -3.86 23.26 2.91
N TRP A 83 -3.30 22.26 3.59
CA TRP A 83 -1.87 22.00 3.62
C TRP A 83 -1.35 21.36 2.32
N LEU A 84 -2.21 20.73 1.51
CA LEU A 84 -1.85 20.11 0.24
C LEU A 84 -2.42 20.90 -0.94
N THR A 85 -1.55 21.67 -1.58
CA THR A 85 -1.88 22.37 -2.82
C THR A 85 -1.31 21.63 -4.03
N SER A 86 -1.86 21.87 -5.22
CA SER A 86 -1.30 21.35 -6.48
C SER A 86 0.19 21.69 -6.64
N LYS A 87 0.58 22.92 -6.29
CA LYS A 87 1.99 23.36 -6.30
C LYS A 87 2.85 22.59 -5.30
N LYS A 88 2.34 22.31 -4.10
CA LYS A 88 3.08 21.56 -3.07
C LYS A 88 3.23 20.10 -3.48
N ALA A 89 2.16 19.46 -3.97
CA ALA A 89 2.20 18.09 -4.48
C ALA A 89 3.25 17.95 -5.61
N HIS A 90 3.26 18.88 -6.56
CA HIS A 90 4.27 18.92 -7.62
C HIS A 90 5.71 19.07 -7.08
N ALA A 91 5.92 19.94 -6.09
CA ALA A 91 7.23 20.11 -5.46
C ALA A 91 7.67 18.84 -4.71
N MET A 92 6.75 18.16 -4.02
CA MET A 92 7.00 16.89 -3.34
C MET A 92 7.38 15.79 -4.35
N SER A 93 6.71 15.73 -5.50
CA SER A 93 7.04 14.76 -6.56
C SER A 93 8.43 14.97 -7.15
N ILE A 94 8.85 16.23 -7.34
CA ILE A 94 10.24 16.51 -7.76
C ILE A 94 11.22 16.06 -6.68
N ALA A 95 10.97 16.44 -5.41
CA ALA A 95 11.85 16.09 -4.31
C ALA A 95 11.98 14.58 -4.11
N ALA A 96 10.88 13.82 -4.24
CA ALA A 96 10.90 12.36 -4.14
C ALA A 96 11.75 11.71 -5.24
N ARG A 97 11.64 12.22 -6.48
CA ARG A 97 12.44 11.73 -7.61
C ARG A 97 13.92 12.09 -7.47
N ASP A 98 14.22 13.31 -7.03
CA ASP A 98 15.59 13.79 -6.81
C ASP A 98 16.29 13.08 -5.64
N ALA A 99 15.51 12.54 -4.70
CA ALA A 99 16.02 11.78 -3.55
C ALA A 99 16.37 10.32 -3.89
N LEU A 100 15.97 9.80 -5.06
CA LEU A 100 16.31 8.45 -5.45
C LEU A 100 17.84 8.30 -5.61
N PRO A 101 18.43 7.20 -5.13
CA PRO A 101 19.83 6.91 -5.38
C PRO A 101 20.12 6.86 -6.88
N SER A 102 21.31 7.30 -7.31
CA SER A 102 21.67 7.40 -8.73
C SER A 102 21.61 6.08 -9.53
N GLN A 103 21.66 4.95 -8.83
CA GLN A 103 21.57 3.59 -9.38
C GLN A 103 20.13 3.07 -9.48
N VAL A 104 19.15 3.81 -8.96
CA VAL A 104 17.73 3.46 -9.00
C VAL A 104 17.07 4.22 -10.14
N SER A 105 16.33 3.50 -10.97
CA SER A 105 15.54 4.06 -12.06
C SER A 105 14.06 3.79 -11.85
N LEU A 106 13.20 4.73 -12.25
CA LEU A 106 11.76 4.51 -12.33
C LEU A 106 11.44 3.66 -13.56
N VAL A 107 10.56 2.68 -13.43
CA VAL A 107 9.98 2.00 -14.58
C VAL A 107 8.93 2.93 -15.20
N ALA A 108 8.93 3.07 -16.52
CA ALA A 108 8.06 4.03 -17.20
C ALA A 108 6.65 3.45 -17.36
N GLY A 109 5.63 4.21 -16.93
CA GLY A 109 4.22 3.79 -17.03
C GLY A 109 3.79 2.76 -15.99
N SER A 110 4.67 2.43 -15.04
CA SER A 110 4.36 1.62 -13.87
C SER A 110 3.74 2.49 -12.77
N SER A 111 2.60 2.07 -12.26
CA SER A 111 2.04 2.56 -11.01
C SER A 111 1.52 1.33 -10.29
N PHE A 112 1.87 1.19 -9.02
CA PHE A 112 1.38 0.11 -8.15
C PHE A 112 -0.14 0.20 -7.97
N TRP A 113 -0.73 1.39 -8.15
CA TRP A 113 -2.16 1.62 -8.24
C TRP A 113 -2.57 2.09 -9.64
N PRO A 114 -3.70 1.66 -10.23
CA PRO A 114 -4.01 2.00 -11.61
C PRO A 114 -4.11 3.52 -11.87
N GLY A 115 -3.29 4.01 -12.81
CA GLY A 115 -3.50 5.28 -13.51
C GLY A 115 -2.62 6.48 -13.13
N GLY A 116 -1.61 6.30 -12.27
CA GLY A 116 -0.67 7.35 -11.88
C GLY A 116 0.59 7.44 -12.75
N ASP A 117 1.19 8.63 -12.82
CA ASP A 117 2.59 8.77 -13.21
C ASP A 117 3.49 8.39 -12.01
N PRO A 118 4.62 7.72 -12.20
CA PRO A 118 5.45 7.21 -11.11
C PRO A 118 5.97 8.35 -10.21
N LEU A 119 5.86 8.18 -8.90
CA LEU A 119 6.17 9.17 -7.85
C LEU A 119 5.46 10.52 -8.02
N VAL A 120 4.25 10.52 -8.59
CA VAL A 120 3.38 11.70 -8.56
C VAL A 120 2.41 11.62 -7.38
N PHE A 121 2.51 12.59 -6.47
CA PHE A 121 1.65 12.67 -5.29
C PHE A 121 0.22 13.00 -5.70
N GLN A 122 -0.72 12.11 -5.37
CA GLN A 122 -2.14 12.26 -5.68
C GLN A 122 -2.83 13.24 -4.73
N PRO A 123 -4.04 13.75 -5.05
CA PRO A 123 -4.80 14.52 -4.08
C PRO A 123 -5.12 13.70 -2.82
N VAL A 124 -5.50 14.36 -1.73
CA VAL A 124 -5.90 13.66 -0.51
C VAL A 124 -7.16 12.85 -0.77
N ALA A 125 -7.08 11.54 -0.52
CA ALA A 125 -8.21 10.66 -0.65
C ALA A 125 -9.30 11.05 0.36
N SER A 126 -10.56 11.03 -0.05
CA SER A 126 -11.67 11.26 0.87
C SER A 126 -11.80 10.07 1.82
N ALA A 127 -11.18 10.16 2.99
CA ALA A 127 -11.28 9.16 4.04
C ALA A 127 -12.39 9.54 5.05
N ASP A 128 -12.99 8.53 5.69
CA ASP A 128 -13.80 8.76 6.89
C ASP A 128 -12.91 9.32 8.01
N ALA A 129 -13.50 10.05 8.96
CA ALA A 129 -12.81 10.79 10.03
C ALA A 129 -11.99 9.91 11.00
N ALA A 130 -12.04 8.59 10.83
CA ALA A 130 -11.24 7.62 11.57
C ALA A 130 -9.78 7.49 11.09
N TYR A 131 -9.42 8.11 9.95
CA TYR A 131 -8.09 8.02 9.36
C TYR A 131 -7.43 9.38 9.22
N ASP A 132 -6.11 9.43 9.41
CA ASP A 132 -5.31 10.60 9.14
C ASP A 132 -5.24 10.83 7.63
N PRO A 133 -5.90 11.88 7.11
CA PRO A 133 -6.00 12.10 5.68
C PRO A 133 -4.63 12.50 5.11
N GLY A 134 -4.19 11.79 4.07
CA GLY A 134 -2.86 11.96 3.48
C GLY A 134 -2.86 11.93 1.96
N THR A 135 -1.70 12.22 1.38
CA THR A 135 -1.38 12.04 -0.03
C THR A 135 -0.38 10.91 -0.20
N SER A 136 -0.47 10.19 -1.29
CA SER A 136 0.45 9.11 -1.63
C SER A 136 1.02 9.28 -3.02
N ALA A 137 2.22 8.73 -3.21
CA ALA A 137 2.86 8.56 -4.49
C ALA A 137 3.48 7.16 -4.52
N ASP A 138 3.35 6.47 -5.65
CA ASP A 138 3.89 5.14 -5.84
C ASP A 138 4.69 5.06 -7.15
N ALA A 139 5.59 4.10 -7.22
CA ALA A 139 6.29 3.74 -8.44
C ALA A 139 6.81 2.31 -8.36
N GLU A 140 7.03 1.72 -9.53
CA GLU A 140 7.97 0.63 -9.67
C GLU A 140 9.36 1.20 -9.93
N VAL A 141 10.34 0.58 -9.28
CA VAL A 141 11.73 0.99 -9.29
C VAL A 141 12.60 -0.20 -9.68
N THR A 142 13.72 0.09 -10.33
CA THR A 142 14.71 -0.94 -10.66
C THR A 142 16.11 -0.51 -10.26
N ARG A 143 16.89 -1.47 -9.76
CA ARG A 143 18.33 -1.36 -9.49
C ARG A 143 19.02 -2.60 -10.04
N ASP A 144 20.04 -2.40 -10.88
CA ASP A 144 20.83 -3.49 -11.46
C ASP A 144 19.99 -4.59 -12.15
N GLY A 145 18.81 -4.24 -12.68
CA GLY A 145 17.88 -5.15 -13.35
C GLY A 145 16.95 -5.92 -12.41
N VAL A 146 16.98 -5.65 -11.10
CA VAL A 146 16.00 -6.15 -10.13
C VAL A 146 14.91 -5.10 -9.96
N GLU A 147 13.65 -5.50 -10.15
CA GLU A 147 12.47 -4.65 -9.99
C GLU A 147 11.88 -4.78 -8.58
N GLY A 148 11.14 -3.77 -8.17
CA GLY A 148 10.41 -3.73 -6.92
C GLY A 148 9.54 -2.48 -6.84
N SER A 149 8.89 -2.29 -5.72
CA SER A 149 7.95 -1.18 -5.52
C SER A 149 8.48 -0.17 -4.53
N LEU A 150 8.04 1.07 -4.70
CA LEU A 150 8.25 2.17 -3.77
C LEU A 150 6.93 2.90 -3.57
N THR A 151 6.51 3.05 -2.33
CA THR A 151 5.38 3.89 -1.95
C THR A 151 5.83 4.94 -0.96
N VAL A 152 5.34 6.16 -1.11
CA VAL A 152 5.56 7.27 -0.20
C VAL A 152 4.21 7.86 0.19
N ASN A 153 3.89 7.82 1.47
CA ASN A 153 2.70 8.41 2.05
C ASN A 153 3.09 9.63 2.87
N VAL A 154 2.30 10.70 2.77
CA VAL A 154 2.48 11.90 3.57
C VAL A 154 1.16 12.26 4.23
N THR A 155 1.16 12.25 5.55
CA THR A 155 0.07 12.72 6.39
C THR A 155 0.52 13.94 7.20
N ARG A 156 -0.44 14.58 7.86
CA ARG A 156 -0.17 15.64 8.81
C ARG A 156 -0.78 15.25 10.14
N VAL A 157 0.07 14.87 11.09
CA VAL A 157 -0.32 14.40 12.42
C VAL A 157 0.41 15.29 13.42
N ASP A 158 -0.35 15.92 14.32
CA ASP A 158 0.23 16.80 15.34
C ASP A 158 0.83 15.99 16.51
N ASP A 159 0.45 14.71 16.63
CA ASP A 159 1.07 13.78 17.56
C ASP A 159 2.45 13.35 17.02
N GLY A 160 3.48 13.51 17.85
CA GLY A 160 4.86 13.16 17.51
C GLY A 160 5.10 11.66 17.32
N PRO A 161 6.37 11.23 17.22
CA PRO A 161 6.68 9.81 17.06
C PRO A 161 6.15 8.99 18.24
N LYS A 162 5.59 7.80 17.93
CA LYS A 162 5.15 6.85 18.95
C LYS A 162 6.31 6.38 19.84
N PRO A 163 6.04 5.86 21.05
CA PRO A 163 7.05 5.13 21.83
C PRO A 163 7.72 4.04 20.99
N CYS A 164 8.97 3.72 21.31
CA CYS A 164 9.65 2.63 20.61
C CYS A 164 9.02 1.30 21.01
N GLN A 165 8.62 0.50 20.02
CA GLN A 165 7.89 -0.73 20.23
C GLN A 165 8.53 -1.85 19.43
N ALA A 166 8.74 -3.00 20.07
CA ALA A 166 9.30 -4.18 19.40
C ALA A 166 8.43 -4.58 18.19
N GLY A 167 9.07 -4.80 17.05
CA GLY A 167 8.40 -5.09 15.78
C GLY A 167 7.83 -3.88 15.06
N TRP A 168 7.77 -2.68 15.66
CA TRP A 168 7.33 -1.47 14.96
C TRP A 168 8.47 -0.76 14.22
N LEU A 169 9.66 -0.75 14.82
CA LEU A 169 10.89 -0.14 14.32
C LEU A 169 12.12 -0.95 14.76
N ASP A 170 13.19 -0.85 13.98
CA ASP A 170 14.49 -1.45 14.26
C ASP A 170 15.53 -0.43 14.71
N ALA A 171 15.34 0.85 14.35
CA ALA A 171 16.17 1.95 14.83
C ALA A 171 15.41 3.28 14.79
N ARG A 172 15.82 4.20 15.67
CA ARG A 172 15.37 5.59 15.68
C ARG A 172 16.58 6.53 15.63
N GLU A 173 16.52 7.53 14.77
CA GLU A 173 17.48 8.64 14.74
C GLU A 173 16.75 9.97 14.94
N THR A 174 17.37 10.89 15.66
CA THR A 174 16.88 12.29 15.76
C THR A 174 17.93 13.21 15.15
N LEU A 175 17.55 13.90 14.08
CA LEU A 175 18.40 14.83 13.36
C LEU A 175 18.51 16.18 14.10
N SER A 176 19.49 16.98 13.73
CA SER A 176 19.79 18.26 14.41
C SER A 176 18.68 19.31 14.33
N ASP A 177 17.77 19.18 13.35
CA ASP A 177 16.62 20.07 13.19
C ASP A 177 15.38 19.61 13.98
N GLY A 178 15.49 18.48 14.71
CA GLY A 178 14.40 17.87 15.47
C GLY A 178 13.58 16.85 14.69
N THR A 179 13.92 16.58 13.42
CA THR A 179 13.30 15.50 12.64
C THR A 179 13.63 14.15 13.26
N VAL A 180 12.63 13.31 13.45
CA VAL A 180 12.82 11.92 13.93
C VAL A 180 12.61 10.96 12.76
N VAL A 181 13.51 9.99 12.62
CA VAL A 181 13.47 8.96 11.58
C VAL A 181 13.45 7.59 12.23
N ASP A 182 12.39 6.83 11.99
CA ASP A 182 12.30 5.42 12.36
C ASP A 182 12.50 4.55 11.13
N THR A 183 13.29 3.50 11.24
CA THR A 183 13.48 2.52 10.17
C THR A 183 13.01 1.14 10.60
N ARG A 184 12.52 0.34 9.66
CA ARG A 184 12.19 -1.07 9.88
C ARG A 184 12.41 -1.85 8.59
N ASP A 185 13.16 -2.95 8.67
CA ASP A 185 13.22 -3.95 7.62
C ASP A 185 12.41 -5.15 8.09
N THR A 186 11.56 -5.72 7.23
CA THR A 186 10.66 -6.80 7.63
C THR A 186 10.35 -7.69 6.44
N TRP A 187 9.73 -8.84 6.72
CA TRP A 187 9.09 -9.65 5.69
C TRP A 187 7.72 -10.15 6.13
N ASP A 188 6.90 -10.43 5.13
CA ASP A 188 5.68 -11.23 5.24
C ASP A 188 5.69 -12.32 4.18
N GLU A 189 5.02 -13.42 4.47
CA GLU A 189 4.92 -14.58 3.60
C GLU A 189 3.46 -14.95 3.40
N PHE A 190 3.04 -15.01 2.14
CA PHE A 190 1.70 -15.42 1.75
C PHE A 190 1.81 -16.67 0.89
N ASP A 191 1.21 -17.77 1.35
CA ASP A 191 1.20 -19.06 0.64
C ASP A 191 2.61 -19.57 0.25
N GLY A 192 3.61 -19.24 1.09
CA GLY A 192 5.01 -19.63 0.90
C GLY A 192 5.84 -18.69 0.02
N ASP A 193 5.22 -17.65 -0.54
CA ASP A 193 5.92 -16.56 -1.23
C ASP A 193 6.22 -15.44 -0.24
N ARG A 194 7.50 -15.15 -0.03
CA ARG A 194 7.99 -14.22 0.98
C ARG A 194 8.40 -12.92 0.32
N SER A 195 7.77 -11.83 0.73
CA SER A 195 8.17 -10.49 0.33
C SER A 195 8.93 -9.78 1.43
N HIS A 196 9.94 -9.02 1.04
CA HIS A 196 10.72 -8.17 1.92
C HIS A 196 10.31 -6.71 1.72
N THR A 197 10.22 -5.96 2.82
CA THR A 197 9.90 -4.54 2.80
C THR A 197 10.78 -3.75 3.77
N ASN A 198 11.38 -2.68 3.27
CA ASN A 198 12.09 -1.69 4.06
C ASN A 198 11.21 -0.45 4.25
N PHE A 199 11.10 0.03 5.47
CA PHE A 199 10.31 1.19 5.87
C PHE A 199 11.21 2.29 6.42
N ALA A 200 10.87 3.52 6.07
CA ALA A 200 11.34 4.73 6.76
C ALA A 200 10.13 5.60 7.12
N ARG A 201 10.01 5.95 8.41
CA ARG A 201 8.97 6.85 8.93
C ARG A 201 9.64 8.11 9.46
N VAL A 202 9.33 9.24 8.87
CA VAL A 202 9.92 10.54 9.19
C VAL A 202 8.87 11.42 9.84
N TYR A 203 9.17 11.92 11.03
CA TYR A 203 8.34 12.86 11.78
C TYR A 203 9.04 14.22 11.75
N ALA A 204 8.53 15.12 10.91
CA ALA A 204 9.08 16.45 10.76
C ALA A 204 8.57 17.40 11.87
N PRO A 205 9.37 18.40 12.29
CA PRO A 205 8.96 19.36 13.33
C PRO A 205 7.73 20.21 12.97
N ASP A 206 7.32 20.25 11.70
CA ASP A 206 6.15 20.99 11.23
C ASP A 206 4.82 20.19 11.29
N GLY A 207 4.89 18.97 11.83
CA GLY A 207 3.76 18.03 11.94
C GLY A 207 3.56 17.16 10.70
N SER A 208 4.43 17.24 9.70
CA SER A 208 4.38 16.32 8.55
C SER A 208 4.93 14.95 8.96
N VAL A 209 4.21 13.90 8.62
CA VAL A 209 4.67 12.52 8.78
C VAL A 209 4.80 11.89 7.39
N VAL A 210 6.00 11.41 7.07
CA VAL A 210 6.28 10.72 5.81
C VAL A 210 6.53 9.26 6.11
N VAL A 211 5.81 8.35 5.45
CA VAL A 211 6.06 6.91 5.50
C VAL A 211 6.44 6.46 4.10
N ALA A 212 7.72 6.15 3.91
CA ALA A 212 8.23 5.53 2.71
C ALA A 212 8.40 4.02 2.95
N SER A 213 8.01 3.22 1.98
CA SER A 213 8.22 1.77 1.98
C SER A 213 8.71 1.31 0.62
N SER A 214 9.69 0.43 0.59
CA SER A 214 10.11 -0.25 -0.62
C SER A 214 10.13 -1.74 -0.43
N SER A 215 9.59 -2.46 -1.40
CA SER A 215 9.47 -3.90 -1.38
C SER A 215 10.12 -4.53 -2.60
N ASP A 216 10.51 -5.78 -2.48
CA ASP A 216 10.95 -6.63 -3.59
C ASP A 216 9.78 -7.17 -4.44
N GLN A 217 8.55 -6.73 -4.20
CA GLN A 217 7.43 -7.01 -5.10
C GLN A 217 7.37 -6.03 -6.27
N ASN A 218 7.28 -6.56 -7.50
CA ASN A 218 7.06 -5.78 -8.72
C ASN A 218 5.58 -5.40 -8.91
N ALA A 219 5.24 -4.75 -10.03
CA ALA A 219 3.86 -4.33 -10.32
C ALA A 219 2.86 -5.51 -10.48
N ASP A 220 3.35 -6.72 -10.75
CA ASP A 220 2.56 -7.95 -10.87
C ASP A 220 2.44 -8.70 -9.52
N PHE A 221 2.91 -8.10 -8.42
CA PHE A 221 2.99 -8.70 -7.08
C PHE A 221 3.89 -9.93 -7.02
N GLU A 222 4.86 -10.03 -7.92
CA GLU A 222 5.85 -11.09 -7.91
C GLU A 222 7.08 -10.66 -7.10
N THR A 223 7.51 -11.53 -6.17
CA THR A 223 8.73 -11.35 -5.39
C THR A 223 9.97 -11.50 -6.28
N THR A 224 10.80 -10.46 -6.36
CA THR A 224 12.08 -10.47 -7.09
C THR A 224 13.27 -10.90 -6.22
N GLY A 225 13.05 -11.01 -4.91
CA GLY A 225 13.97 -11.54 -3.91
C GLY A 225 15.02 -10.56 -3.40
N THR A 226 14.96 -9.28 -3.81
CA THR A 226 15.83 -8.22 -3.29
C THR A 226 15.15 -6.86 -3.42
N VAL A 227 15.07 -6.11 -2.32
CA VAL A 227 14.53 -4.74 -2.30
C VAL A 227 15.48 -3.80 -3.08
N PRO A 228 15.00 -3.06 -4.10
CA PRO A 228 15.86 -2.29 -5.01
C PRO A 228 16.28 -0.89 -4.50
N LEU A 229 16.35 -0.67 -3.18
CA LEU A 229 16.74 0.61 -2.54
C LEU A 229 17.97 0.50 -1.62
#